data_AF-A0A0S9QQV4-F1
#
_entry.id   AF-A0A0S9QQV4-F1
#
_cell.length_a   1.000
_cell.length_b   1.000
_cell.length_c   1.000
_cell.angle_alpha   90.00
_cell.angle_beta   90.00
_cell.angle_gamma   90.00
#
_symmetry.space_group_name_H-M   'P 1'
#
loop_
_entity.id
_entity.type
_entity.pdbx_description
1 polymer ?
#
loop_
_entity_poly.entity_id
_entity_poly.type
_entity_poly.pdbx_seq_one_letter_code
_entity_poly.pdbx_strand_id
1 'polypeptide(L)'
;MAERVFAAYAKQANVRIHPGVEQTLLTRLAEALRPLIGRAADRLVDAANRVLDDIELTVPDLRGPRIASLNPVDKAVRTRDGSVPVISGG
;
A
#
# COMPACT_ATOMS: atom_id res chain seq x y z
N MET A 1 0.62 -9.54 2.29
CA MET A 1 -0.11 -8.27 2.53
C MET A 1 0.66 -7.09 1.96
N ALA A 2 1.93 -6.93 2.32
CA ALA A 2 2.82 -5.91 1.76
C ALA A 2 2.79 -5.82 0.23
N GLU A 3 2.92 -6.94 -0.48
CA GLU A 3 2.85 -6.98 -1.95
C GLU A 3 1.53 -6.46 -2.52
N ARG A 4 0.40 -6.68 -1.83
CA ARG A 4 -0.90 -6.18 -2.27
C ARG A 4 -1.07 -4.69 -2.04
N VAL A 5 -0.55 -4.19 -0.93
CA VAL A 5 -0.47 -2.75 -0.67
C VAL A 5 0.39 -2.08 -1.72
N PHE A 6 1.57 -2.64 -2.00
CA PHE A 6 2.46 -2.17 -3.06
C PHE A 6 1.78 -2.21 -4.44
N ALA A 7 1.14 -3.32 -4.81
CA ALA A 7 0.46 -3.42 -6.11
C ALA A 7 -0.68 -2.40 -6.25
N ALA A 8 -1.48 -2.18 -5.20
CA ALA A 8 -2.54 -1.18 -5.21
C ALA A 8 -1.98 0.25 -5.34
N TYR A 9 -0.90 0.53 -4.62
CA TYR A 9 -0.18 1.80 -4.69
C TYR A 9 0.45 2.03 -6.07
N ALA A 10 1.25 1.08 -6.56
CA ALA A 10 1.98 1.14 -7.81
C ALA A 10 1.07 1.18 -9.05
N LYS A 11 -0.11 0.55 -8.99
CA LYS A 11 -1.11 0.62 -10.07
C LYS A 11 -1.60 2.05 -10.32
N GLN A 12 -1.63 2.89 -9.28
CA GLN A 12 -2.11 4.26 -9.35
C GLN A 12 -0.99 5.31 -9.32
N ALA A 13 0.19 4.94 -8.83
CA ALA A 13 1.40 5.75 -9.02
C ALA A 13 1.73 5.76 -10.52
N ASN A 14 1.54 6.90 -11.19
CA ASN A 14 1.74 7.06 -12.64
C ASN A 14 3.23 7.12 -13.04
N VAL A 15 4.09 6.41 -12.32
CA VAL A 15 5.56 6.50 -12.41
C VAL A 15 6.16 5.10 -12.34
N ARG A 16 7.21 4.86 -13.14
CA ARG A 16 7.99 3.62 -13.02
C ARG A 16 8.77 3.63 -11.71
N ILE A 17 8.44 2.71 -10.83
CA ILE A 17 9.16 2.49 -9.56
C ILE A 17 10.47 1.76 -9.88
N HIS A 18 11.61 2.33 -9.50
CA HIS A 18 12.90 1.66 -9.65
C HIS A 18 12.94 0.37 -8.81
N PRO A 19 13.58 -0.73 -9.27
CA PRO A 19 13.60 -2.00 -8.54
C PRO A 19 14.14 -1.89 -7.10
N GLY A 20 15.14 -1.05 -6.87
CA GLY A 20 15.67 -0.82 -5.52
C GLY A 20 14.68 -0.09 -4.60
N VAL A 21 13.87 0.82 -5.14
CA VAL A 21 12.81 1.52 -4.40
C VAL A 21 11.65 0.55 -4.11
N GLU A 22 11.28 -0.27 -5.08
CA GLU A 22 10.28 -1.35 -4.90
C GLU A 22 10.69 -2.31 -3.78
N GLN A 23 11.91 -2.84 -3.80
CA GLN A 23 12.39 -3.76 -2.76
C GLN A 23 12.43 -3.10 -1.38
N THR A 24 12.85 -1.85 -1.31
CA THR A 24 12.86 -1.07 -0.06
C THR A 24 11.44 -0.91 0.47
N LEU A 25 10.50 -0.55 -0.41
CA LEU A 25 9.11 -0.33 -0.04
C LEU A 25 8.42 -1.63 0.41
N LEU A 26 8.63 -2.73 -0.31
CA LEU A 26 8.11 -4.05 0.05
C LEU A 26 8.64 -4.52 1.40
N THR A 27 9.93 -4.34 1.66
CA THR A 27 10.56 -4.69 2.94
C THR A 27 9.94 -3.89 4.09
N ARG A 28 9.89 -2.57 3.96
CA ARG A 28 9.32 -1.70 5.00
C ARG A 28 7.84 -1.99 5.26
N LEU A 29 7.05 -2.24 4.21
CA LEU A 29 5.65 -2.63 4.33
C LEU A 29 5.51 -3.98 5.04
N ALA A 30 6.35 -4.97 4.73
CA ALA A 30 6.31 -6.27 5.39
C ALA A 30 6.63 -6.15 6.88
N GLU A 31 7.66 -5.39 7.23
CA GLU A 31 8.05 -5.15 8.63
C GLU A 31 6.96 -4.43 9.42
N ALA A 32 6.35 -3.39 8.84
CA ALA A 32 5.30 -2.62 9.50
C ALA A 32 3.99 -3.40 9.66
N LEU A 33 3.60 -4.22 8.66
CA LEU A 33 2.31 -4.91 8.66
C LEU A 33 2.34 -6.26 9.38
N ARG A 34 3.49 -6.97 9.40
CA ARG A 34 3.62 -8.30 10.00
C ARG A 34 3.11 -8.38 11.45
N PRO A 35 3.44 -7.47 12.39
CA PRO A 35 2.95 -7.55 13.76
C PRO A 35 1.46 -7.22 13.90
N LEU A 36 0.84 -6.66 12.86
CA LEU A 36 -0.56 -6.21 12.86
C LEU A 36 -1.51 -7.18 12.17
N ILE A 37 -1.00 -8.26 11.59
CA ILE A 37 -1.84 -9.32 10.99
C ILE A 37 -2.69 -9.95 12.10
N GLY A 38 -4.02 -9.93 11.92
CA GLY A 38 -4.99 -10.39 12.93
C GLY A 38 -5.38 -9.32 13.96
N ARG A 39 -4.85 -8.10 13.85
CA ARG A 39 -5.32 -6.92 14.59
C ARG A 39 -6.39 -6.17 13.80
N ALA A 40 -6.92 -5.12 14.42
CA ALA A 40 -7.94 -4.27 13.83
C ALA A 40 -7.45 -3.63 12.52
N ALA A 41 -8.36 -3.51 11.55
CA ALA A 41 -8.05 -3.13 10.17
C ALA A 41 -7.52 -1.68 10.05
N ASP A 42 -7.98 -0.79 10.93
CA ASP A 42 -7.50 0.59 11.07
C ASP A 42 -6.00 0.65 11.32
N ARG A 43 -5.46 -0.21 12.20
CA ARG A 43 -4.02 -0.25 12.50
C ARG A 43 -3.18 -0.66 11.29
N LEU A 44 -3.70 -1.58 10.48
CA LEU A 44 -3.04 -2.00 9.24
C LEU A 44 -3.01 -0.88 8.20
N VAL A 45 -4.11 -0.13 8.09
CA VAL A 45 -4.19 1.03 7.19
C VAL A 45 -3.23 2.13 7.61
N ASP A 46 -3.19 2.46 8.91
CA ASP A 46 -2.27 3.48 9.45
C ASP A 46 -0.80 3.11 9.22
N ALA A 47 -0.43 1.86 9.50
CA ALA A 47 0.93 1.37 9.30
C ALA A 47 1.32 1.37 7.82
N ALA A 48 0.43 0.97 6.92
CA ALA A 48 0.67 1.03 5.49
C ALA A 48 0.89 2.47 5.02
N ASN A 49 -0.01 3.39 5.39
CA ASN A 49 0.08 4.79 4.98
C ASN A 49 1.33 5.48 5.50
N ARG A 50 1.77 5.17 6.74
CA ARG A 50 3.01 5.71 7.29
C ARG A 50 4.23 5.31 6.46
N VAL A 51 4.32 4.06 6.03
CA VAL A 51 5.41 3.61 5.16
C VAL A 51 5.37 4.30 3.80
N LEU A 52 4.16 4.53 3.27
CA LEU A 52 3.99 5.30 2.02
C LEU A 52 4.44 6.76 2.21
N ASP A 53 4.03 7.43 3.29
CA ASP A 53 4.47 8.80 3.58
C ASP A 53 6.01 8.88 3.68
N ASP A 54 6.64 7.93 4.38
CA ASP A 54 8.10 7.89 4.55
C ASP A 54 8.85 7.69 3.22
N ILE A 55 8.34 6.84 2.31
CA ILE A 55 8.98 6.63 1.01
C ILE A 55 8.82 7.84 0.09
N GLU A 56 7.66 8.51 0.12
CA GLU A 56 7.43 9.73 -0.68
C GLU A 56 8.27 10.92 -0.20
N LEU A 57 8.64 10.96 1.09
CA LEU A 57 9.64 11.91 1.61
C LEU A 57 11.06 11.59 1.12
N THR A 58 11.37 10.32 0.90
CA THR A 58 12.69 9.86 0.45
C THR A 58 12.84 9.92 -1.08
N VAL A 59 11.75 9.70 -1.81
CA VAL A 59 11.68 9.67 -3.27
C VAL A 59 10.54 10.57 -3.71
N PRO A 60 10.78 11.89 -3.89
CA PRO A 60 9.70 12.87 -4.11
C PRO A 60 8.93 12.67 -5.41
N ASP A 61 9.55 12.06 -6.43
CA ASP A 61 8.91 11.67 -7.69
C ASP A 61 7.93 10.50 -7.53
N LEU A 62 8.05 9.75 -6.43
CA LEU A 62 7.10 8.71 -6.08
C LEU A 62 5.96 9.38 -5.33
N ARG A 63 4.81 9.48 -5.97
CA ARG A 63 3.55 9.96 -5.37
C ARG A 63 2.44 9.02 -5.77
N GLY A 64 1.63 8.63 -4.80
CA GLY A 64 0.54 7.71 -5.05
C GLY A 64 -0.60 7.86 -4.05
N PRO A 65 -1.66 7.06 -4.23
CA PRO A 65 -2.83 7.11 -3.37
C PRO A 65 -2.49 6.62 -1.95
N ARG A 66 -3.28 7.05 -0.97
CA ARG A 66 -3.25 6.45 0.37
C ARG A 66 -4.17 5.24 0.43
N ILE A 67 -3.93 4.32 1.35
CA ILE A 67 -4.80 3.17 1.60
C ILE A 67 -6.03 3.65 2.39
N ALA A 68 -7.22 3.31 1.91
CA ALA A 68 -8.50 3.58 2.57
C ALA A 68 -8.95 2.39 3.44
N SER A 69 -8.72 1.17 2.94
CA SER A 69 -9.11 -0.04 3.65
C SER A 69 -8.17 -1.19 3.30
N LEU A 70 -7.88 -2.01 4.30
CA LEU A 70 -7.07 -3.20 4.17
C LEU A 70 -7.73 -4.32 4.97
N ASN A 71 -8.12 -5.39 4.29
CA ASN A 71 -8.74 -6.54 4.92
C ASN A 71 -7.80 -7.76 4.81
N PRO A 72 -7.26 -8.26 5.94
CA PRO A 72 -6.36 -9.41 5.94
C PRO A 72 -7.02 -10.75 5.64
N VAL A 73 -8.34 -10.85 5.78
CA VAL A 73 -9.09 -12.11 5.59
C VAL A 73 -9.33 -12.39 4.11
N ASP A 74 -9.93 -11.44 3.39
CA ASP A 74 -10.14 -11.52 1.92
C ASP A 74 -8.93 -11.01 1.11
N LYS A 75 -7.91 -10.51 1.83
CA LYS A 75 -6.70 -9.90 1.28
C LYS A 75 -6.99 -8.65 0.43
N ALA A 76 -8.15 -8.02 0.55
CA ALA A 76 -8.54 -6.86 -0.23
C ALA A 76 -7.79 -5.60 0.24
N VAL A 77 -7.33 -4.80 -0.72
CA VAL A 77 -6.75 -3.48 -0.48
C VAL A 77 -7.51 -2.48 -1.34
N ARG A 78 -7.97 -1.40 -0.73
CA ARG A 78 -8.57 -0.28 -1.45
C ARG A 78 -7.79 0.98 -1.14
N THR A 79 -7.48 1.71 -2.19
CA THR A 79 -6.87 3.02 -2.13
C THR A 79 -7.95 4.09 -1.99
N ARG A 80 -7.62 5.14 -1.26
CA ARG A 80 -8.36 6.38 -1.13
C ARG A 80 -8.07 7.20 -2.39
N ASP A 81 -8.56 6.74 -3.52
CA ASP A 81 -8.47 7.51 -4.75
C ASP A 81 -9.85 8.12 -5.08
N GLY A 82 -9.83 9.33 -5.65
CA GLY A 82 -11.02 10.05 -6.10
C GLY A 82 -11.76 9.38 -7.27
N SER A 83 -11.47 8.14 -7.67
CA SER A 83 -12.25 7.43 -8.69
C SER A 83 -12.32 5.91 -8.48
N VAL A 84 -13.53 5.48 -8.12
CA VAL A 84 -14.27 4.21 -8.34
C VAL A 84 -13.60 2.82 -8.23
N PRO A 85 -14.31 1.83 -7.63
CA PRO A 85 -13.80 0.48 -7.41
C PRO A 85 -13.70 -0.32 -8.71
N VAL A 86 -12.57 -0.98 -8.95
CA VAL A 86 -12.51 -2.11 -9.88
C VAL A 86 -13.07 -3.36 -9.18
N ILE A 87 -14.36 -3.60 -9.36
CA ILE A 87 -14.92 -4.95 -9.21
C ILE A 87 -14.40 -5.80 -10.36
N SER A 88 -13.46 -6.71 -10.09
CA SER A 88 -13.23 -7.84 -11.00
C SER A 88 -14.16 -8.96 -10.59
N GLY A 89 -15.36 -8.96 -11.17
CA GLY A 89 -16.23 -10.13 -11.26
C GLY A 89 -15.88 -10.92 -12.52
N GLY A 90 -15.87 -12.25 -12.38
CA GLY A 90 -15.62 -13.22 -13.45
C GLY A 90 -15.54 -14.61 -12.85
#